data_AF-A0A840WLY6-F1
#
_entry.id   AF-A0A840WLY6-F1
#
_cell.length_a   1.000
_cell.length_b   1.000
_cell.length_c   1.000
_cell.angle_alpha   90.00
_cell.angle_beta   90.00
_cell.angle_gamma   90.00
#
_symmetry.space_group_name_H-M   'P 1'
#
loop_
_entity.id
_entity.type
_entity.pdbx_description
1 polymer ?
#
loop_
_entity_poly.entity_id
_entity_poly.type
_entity_poly.pdbx_seq_one_letter_code
_entity_poly.pdbx_strand_id
1 'polypeptide(L)' 'MADPLDARMRALHDSGQHGELSHLHEEAATRPLPLEARRFHLTHAWVYALVEGDAPHVARLEDQLRVLGGL' A
#
# COMPACT_ATOMS: atom_id res chain seq x y z
N MET A 1 -8.58 11.12 17.69
CA MET A 1 -7.10 11.14 17.57
C MET A 1 -6.77 10.56 16.20
N ALA A 2 -5.93 11.21 15.40
CA ALA A 2 -5.53 10.68 14.09
C ALA A 2 -4.66 9.43 14.28
N ASP A 3 -4.86 8.43 13.43
CA ASP A 3 -4.05 7.21 13.45
C ASP A 3 -2.57 7.56 13.20
N PRO A 4 -1.62 7.06 14.01
CA PRO A 4 -0.19 7.26 13.77
C PRO A 4 0.26 6.84 12.37
N LEU A 5 -0.42 5.85 11.77
CA LEU A 5 -0.13 5.39 10.41
C LEU A 5 -0.56 6.42 9.36
N ASP A 6 -1.75 7.01 9.51
CA ASP A 6 -2.23 8.06 8.61
C ASP A 6 -1.34 9.31 8.67
N ALA A 7 -0.81 9.64 9.85
CA ALA A 7 0.12 10.74 10.01
C ALA A 7 1.45 10.49 9.26
N ARG A 8 1.97 9.26 9.30
CA ARG A 8 3.17 8.86 8.56
C ARG A 8 2.93 8.86 7.04
N MET A 9 1.81 8.30 6.58
CA MET A 9 1.45 8.32 5.16
C MET A 9 1.37 9.75 4.60
N ARG A 10 0.71 10.66 5.32
CA ARG A 10 0.62 12.07 4.91
C ARG A 10 1.98 12.76 4.89
N ALA A 11 2.88 12.46 5.82
CA ALA A 11 4.21 13.06 5.87
C ALA A 11 5.10 12.61 4.70
N LEU A 12 4.89 11.40 4.20
CA LEU A 12 5.72 10.80 3.15
C LEU A 12 5.21 11.04 1.73
N HIS A 13 3.92 11.40 1.57
CA HIS A 13 3.28 11.56 0.26
C HIS A 13 4.04 12.50 -0.69
N ASP A 14 4.65 13.56 -0.16
CA ASP A 14 5.40 14.54 -0.95
C ASP A 14 6.93 14.37 -0.82
N SER A 15 7.41 13.37 -0.06
CA SER A 15 8.85 13.18 0.21
C SER A 15 9.56 12.34 -0.84
N GLY A 16 8.84 11.78 -1.83
CA GLY A 16 9.38 10.88 -2.85
C GLY A 16 9.87 9.53 -2.31
N GLN A 17 9.52 9.17 -1.08
CA GLN A 17 9.91 7.91 -0.43
C GLN A 17 8.89 6.81 -0.76
N HIS A 18 8.77 6.48 -2.05
CA HIS A 18 7.74 5.58 -2.56
C HIS A 18 7.86 4.17 -1.97
N GLY A 19 9.09 3.63 -1.83
CA GLY A 19 9.30 2.36 -1.13
C GLY A 19 8.72 2.33 0.31
N GLU A 20 8.94 3.38 1.11
CA GLU A 20 8.41 3.44 2.48
C GLU A 20 6.88 3.62 2.49
N LEU A 21 6.33 4.43 1.58
CA LEU A 21 4.89 4.55 1.39
C LEU A 21 4.25 3.21 1.02
N SER A 22 4.90 2.45 0.14
CA SER A 22 4.43 1.12 -0.25
C SER A 22 4.26 0.22 0.97
N HIS A 23 5.31 0.09 1.78
CA HIS A 23 5.27 -0.72 2.99
C HIS A 23 4.25 -0.25 4.04
N LEU A 24 4.05 1.06 4.21
CA LEU A 24 3.02 1.56 5.11
C LEU A 24 1.61 1.20 4.66
N HIS A 25 1.36 1.25 3.35
CA HIS A 25 0.09 0.81 2.78
C HIS A 25 -0.13 -0.70 2.99
N GLU A 26 0.90 -1.52 2.88
CA GLU A 26 0.80 -2.94 3.21
C GLU A 26 0.50 -3.19 4.69
N GLU A 27 1.21 -2.48 5.59
CA GLU A 27 0.96 -2.57 7.02
C GLU A 27 -0.50 -2.21 7.32
N ALA A 28 -1.02 -1.16 6.69
CA ALA A 28 -2.43 -0.77 6.78
C ALA A 28 -3.37 -1.91 6.35
N ALA A 29 -3.05 -2.58 5.23
CA ALA A 29 -3.88 -3.64 4.66
C ALA A 29 -4.00 -4.88 5.58
N THR A 30 -3.04 -5.10 6.49
CA THR A 30 -3.09 -6.19 7.48
C THR A 30 -4.11 -5.96 8.60
N ARG A 31 -4.57 -4.72 8.78
CA ARG A 31 -5.53 -4.36 9.84
C ARG A 31 -6.92 -4.95 9.56
N PRO A 32 -7.76 -5.08 10.59
CA PRO A 32 -9.16 -5.48 10.44
C PRO A 32 -9.94 -4.36 9.74
N LEU A 33 -9.93 -4.40 8.41
CA LEU A 33 -10.56 -3.41 7.52
C LEU A 33 -11.65 -4.08 6.67
N PRO A 34 -12.68 -3.32 6.24
CA PRO A 34 -13.55 -3.73 5.15
C PRO A 34 -12.74 -4.09 3.89
N LEU A 35 -13.26 -5.02 3.09
CA LEU A 35 -12.59 -5.50 1.87
C LEU A 35 -12.18 -4.35 0.93
N GLU A 36 -13.05 -3.37 0.75
CA GLU A 36 -12.79 -2.17 -0.07
C GLU A 36 -11.58 -1.39 0.45
N ALA A 37 -11.52 -1.11 1.75
CA ALA A 37 -10.39 -0.39 2.35
C ALA A 37 -9.09 -1.18 2.25
N ARG A 38 -9.14 -2.51 2.43
CA ARG A 38 -7.97 -3.37 2.21
C ARG A 38 -7.48 -3.30 0.75
N ARG A 39 -8.39 -3.36 -0.23
CA ARG A 39 -8.04 -3.21 -1.65
C ARG A 39 -7.42 -1.83 -1.92
N PHE A 40 -8.02 -0.76 -1.40
CA PHE A 40 -7.49 0.61 -1.51
C PHE A 40 -6.02 0.68 -1.07
N HIS A 41 -5.70 0.13 0.11
CA HIS A 41 -4.33 0.14 0.59
C HIS A 41 -3.40 -0.71 -0.27
N LEU A 42 -3.78 -1.93 -0.66
CA LEU A 42 -2.95 -2.78 -1.50
C LEU A 42 -2.71 -2.20 -2.90
N THR A 43 -3.70 -1.51 -3.49
CA THR A 43 -3.53 -0.80 -4.76
C THR A 43 -2.51 0.33 -4.63
N HIS A 44 -2.54 1.09 -3.53
CA HIS A 44 -1.54 2.15 -3.31
C HIS A 44 -0.15 1.58 -3.06
N ALA A 45 -0.03 0.49 -2.29
CA ALA A 45 1.24 -0.21 -2.15
C ALA A 45 1.80 -0.64 -3.52
N TRP A 46 0.94 -1.20 -4.37
CA TRP A 46 1.33 -1.63 -5.72
C TRP A 46 1.78 -0.47 -6.60
N VAL A 47 1.06 0.65 -6.62
CA VAL A 47 1.46 1.85 -7.37
C VAL A 47 2.83 2.36 -6.91
N TYR A 48 3.07 2.45 -5.60
CA TYR A 48 4.35 2.91 -5.09
C TYR A 48 5.50 1.94 -5.37
N ALA A 49 5.26 0.63 -5.30
CA ALA A 49 6.24 -0.38 -5.69
C ALA A 49 6.60 -0.29 -7.20
N LEU A 50 5.63 0.03 -8.06
CA LEU A 50 5.88 0.30 -9.49
C LEU A 50 6.76 1.53 -9.69
N VAL A 51 6.50 2.62 -8.97
CA VAL A 51 7.28 3.86 -9.07
C VAL A 51 8.73 3.65 -8.59
N GLU A 52 8.93 2.86 -7.53
CA GLU A 52 10.26 2.50 -7.02
C GLU A 52 11.00 1.51 -7.96
N GLY A 53 10.28 0.77 -8.80
CA GLY A 53 10.84 -0.24 -9.70
C GLY A 53 11.13 -1.59 -9.02
N ASP A 54 10.52 -1.88 -7.87
CA ASP A 54 10.69 -3.15 -7.15
C ASP A 54 9.82 -4.26 -7.75
N ALA A 55 10.32 -4.88 -8.83
CA ALA A 55 9.59 -5.91 -9.57
C ALA A 55 9.15 -7.13 -8.74
N PRO A 56 9.99 -7.70 -7.83
CA PRO A 56 9.55 -8.76 -6.92
C PRO A 56 8.39 -8.33 -6.02
N HIS A 57 8.44 -7.11 -5.49
CA HIS A 57 7.40 -6.58 -4.62
C HIS A 57 6.09 -6.35 -5.38
N VAL A 58 6.16 -5.78 -6.58
CA VAL A 58 5.03 -5.61 -7.50
C VAL A 58 4.33 -6.93 -7.76
N ALA A 59 5.07 -7.98 -8.14
CA ALA A 59 4.48 -9.28 -8.45
C ALA A 59 3.71 -9.87 -7.26
N ARG A 60 4.27 -9.77 -6.04
CA ARG A 60 3.59 -10.23 -4.82
C ARG A 60 2.30 -9.44 -4.55
N LEU A 61 2.31 -8.13 -4.74
CA LEU A 61 1.13 -7.28 -4.52
C LEU A 61 0.03 -7.55 -5.55
N GLU A 62 0.40 -7.81 -6.81
CA GLU A 62 -0.57 -8.22 -7.84
C GLU A 62 -1.29 -9.52 -7.48
N ASP A 63 -0.57 -10.52 -6.98
CA ASP A 63 -1.19 -11.78 -6.58
C ASP A 63 -2.18 -11.59 -5.42
N GLN A 64 -1.84 -10.74 -4.45
CA GLN A 64 -2.77 -10.40 -3.36
C GLN A 64 -4.00 -9.66 -3.88
N LEU A 65 -3.83 -8.71 -4.80
CA LEU A 65 -4.92 -7.97 -5.42
C LEU A 65 -5.84 -8.87 -6.25
N ARG A 66 -5.30 -9.81 -7.04
CA ARG A 66 -6.08 -10.80 -7.81
C ARG A 66 -6.94 -11.68 -6.90
N VAL A 67 -6.36 -12.20 -5.82
CA VAL A 67 -7.10 -13.02 -4.83
C VAL A 67 -8.25 -12.21 -4.22
N LEU A 68 -8.03 -10.92 -3.98
CA LEU A 68 -9.05 -10.04 -3.44
C LEU A 68 -10.00 -9.50 -4.51
N GLY A 69 -9.82 -9.77 -5.81
CA GLY A 69 -10.66 -9.24 -6.89
C GLY A 69 -10.46 -7.74 -7.17
N GLY A 70 -9.23 -7.25 -7.02
CA GLY A 70 -8.81 -5.86 -7.27
C GLY A 70 -8.02 -5.64 -8.56
N LEU A 71 -7.73 -6.71 -9.30
CA LEU A 71 -7.14 -6.77 -10.65
C LEU A 71 -7.85 -7.87 -11.43
#